data_AF-Q8BW21-F1
#
_entry.id   AF-Q8BW21-F1
#
_cell.length_a   1.000
_cell.length_b   1.000
_cell.length_c   1.000
_cell.angle_alpha   90.00
_cell.angle_beta   90.00
_cell.angle_gamma   90.00
#
_symmetry.space_group_name_H-M   'P 1'
#
loop_
_entity.id
_entity.type
_entity.pdbx_description
1 polymer ?
#
loop_
_entity_poly.entity_id
_entity_poly.type
_entity_poly.pdbx_seq_one_letter_code
_entity_poly.pdbx_strand_id
1 'polypeptide(L)'
;TNFFRGALQPHPEGASSPNLPPLPDDEPEPGFEVISCVELGQRPTVERAPPVTEEEWNRYVGPEGRLQNVPELKNRIFSGGLSPGLRREAWKFLLGYLSW
;
A
#
# COMPACT_ATOMS: atom_id res chain seq x y z
N THR A 1 -20.98 7.45 -1.86
CA THR A 1 -21.51 6.08 -2.09
C THR A 1 -22.64 5.86 -1.09
N ASN A 2 -23.82 5.50 -1.58
CA ASN A 2 -25.06 5.40 -0.78
C ASN A 2 -25.11 4.09 0.03
N PHE A 3 -24.10 3.84 0.88
CA PHE A 3 -23.97 2.60 1.63
C PHE A 3 -24.86 2.57 2.90
N PHE A 4 -25.18 3.73 3.47
CA PHE A 4 -25.92 3.83 4.75
C PHE A 4 -27.41 4.14 4.63
N ARG A 5 -27.96 4.21 3.41
CA ARG A 5 -29.37 4.63 3.24
C ARG A 5 -30.37 3.52 3.59
N GLY A 6 -29.98 2.25 3.51
CA GLY A 6 -30.85 1.11 3.88
C GLY A 6 -31.03 0.93 5.39
N ALA A 7 -30.15 1.50 6.21
CA ALA A 7 -30.10 1.26 7.66
C ALA A 7 -31.11 2.09 8.47
N LEU A 8 -31.87 2.99 7.85
CA LEU A 8 -32.82 3.88 8.54
C LEU A 8 -34.23 3.87 7.93
N GLN A 9 -34.58 2.92 7.06
CA GLN A 9 -35.97 2.81 6.62
C GLN A 9 -36.79 2.07 7.69
N PRO A 10 -37.80 2.68 8.32
CA PRO A 10 -38.86 1.90 8.92
C PRO A 10 -39.53 1.14 7.78
N HIS A 11 -39.58 -0.19 7.90
CA HIS A 11 -40.21 -1.06 6.90
C HIS A 11 -41.68 -0.65 6.75
N PRO A 12 -42.18 -0.37 5.53
CA PRO A 12 -43.59 -0.11 5.35
C PRO A 12 -44.34 -1.43 5.62
N GLU A 13 -45.26 -1.38 6.58
CA GLU A 13 -46.23 -2.44 6.81
C GLU A 13 -46.90 -2.83 5.49
N GLY A 14 -46.92 -4.14 5.20
CA GLY A 14 -47.88 -4.74 4.27
C GLY A 14 -47.35 -5.12 2.90
N ALA A 15 -46.77 -6.31 2.79
CA ALA A 15 -46.89 -7.16 1.60
C ALA A 15 -46.55 -8.63 1.95
N SER A 16 -47.48 -9.33 2.59
CA SER A 16 -47.38 -10.77 2.83
C SER A 16 -47.47 -11.53 1.49
N SER A 17 -46.33 -12.02 0.98
CA SER A 17 -46.31 -13.16 0.04
C SER A 17 -46.33 -14.45 0.87
N PRO A 18 -47.36 -15.31 0.76
CA PRO A 18 -47.69 -16.27 1.82
C PRO A 18 -46.91 -17.60 1.78
N ASN A 19 -45.77 -17.71 1.08
CA ASN A 19 -45.15 -19.03 0.88
C ASN A 19 -43.61 -19.09 0.74
N LEU A 20 -42.84 -18.11 1.22
CA LEU A 20 -41.40 -18.33 1.41
C LEU A 20 -41.11 -18.80 2.84
N PRO A 21 -40.30 -19.87 3.03
CA PRO A 21 -39.78 -20.19 4.35
C PRO A 21 -38.98 -18.98 4.86
N PRO A 22 -39.04 -18.67 6.17
CA PRO A 22 -38.27 -17.57 6.73
C PRO A 22 -36.80 -17.77 6.35
N LEU A 23 -36.20 -16.76 5.72
CA LEU A 23 -34.76 -16.71 5.56
C LEU A 23 -34.15 -16.91 6.96
N PRO A 24 -33.12 -17.76 7.11
CA PRO A 24 -32.40 -17.82 8.38
C PRO A 24 -32.02 -16.39 8.73
N ASP A 25 -32.29 -15.98 9.98
CA ASP A 25 -31.96 -14.64 10.48
C ASP A 25 -30.58 -14.27 9.90
N ASP A 26 -30.54 -13.17 9.14
CA ASP A 26 -29.30 -12.53 8.74
C ASP A 26 -28.60 -12.12 10.04
N GLU A 27 -27.90 -13.05 10.68
CA GLU A 27 -26.97 -12.76 11.76
C GLU A 27 -26.05 -11.67 11.20
N PRO A 28 -26.06 -10.46 11.79
CA PRO A 28 -25.23 -9.38 11.27
C PRO A 28 -23.79 -9.85 11.34
N GLU A 29 -23.18 -10.12 10.17
CA GLU A 29 -21.77 -10.48 10.08
C GLU A 29 -21.00 -9.42 10.88
N PRO A 30 -20.23 -9.80 11.91
CA PRO A 30 -19.48 -8.83 12.71
C PRO A 30 -18.56 -8.05 11.78
N GLY A 31 -19.00 -6.85 11.37
CA GLY A 31 -18.29 -6.05 10.39
C GLY A 31 -16.96 -5.58 10.95
N PHE A 32 -16.19 -4.84 10.15
CA PHE A 32 -14.93 -4.23 10.57
C PHE A 32 -15.13 -3.04 11.55
N GLU A 33 -16.18 -3.05 12.38
CA GLU A 33 -16.59 -1.98 13.30
C GLU A 33 -15.50 -1.61 14.33
N VAL A 34 -14.55 -2.52 14.56
CA VAL A 34 -13.39 -2.28 15.41
C VAL A 34 -12.47 -1.19 14.82
N ILE A 35 -12.39 -1.04 13.49
CA ILE A 35 -11.53 -0.04 12.84
C ILE A 35 -12.14 1.37 12.95
N SER A 36 -13.48 1.48 13.07
CA SER A 36 -14.17 2.76 13.25
C SER A 36 -13.96 3.41 14.61
N CYS A 37 -13.47 2.67 15.60
CA CYS A 37 -13.24 3.18 16.96
C CYS A 37 -11.78 3.52 17.26
N VAL A 38 -10.86 3.37 16.28
CA VAL A 38 -9.43 3.65 16.49
C VAL A 38 -9.09 5.05 15.99
N GLU A 39 -8.71 5.93 16.92
CA GLU A 39 -8.09 7.20 16.58
C GLU A 39 -6.60 6.98 16.25
N LEU A 40 -6.23 7.20 14.98
CA LEU A 40 -4.83 7.21 14.59
C LEU A 40 -4.17 8.50 15.08
N GLY A 41 -2.91 8.39 15.52
CA GLY A 41 -2.10 9.55 15.87
C GLY A 41 -1.86 10.51 14.69
N GLN A 42 -1.24 11.64 14.98
CA GLN A 42 -0.92 12.62 13.94
C GLN A 42 0.00 12.02 12.86
N ARG A 43 -0.33 12.28 11.60
CA ARG A 43 0.51 11.86 10.47
C ARG A 43 1.85 12.59 10.52
N PRO A 44 2.99 11.89 10.50
CA PRO A 44 4.29 12.55 10.47
C PRO A 44 4.52 13.25 9.13
N THR A 45 5.18 14.39 9.18
CA THR A 45 5.76 15.03 8.00
C THR A 45 7.01 14.27 7.57
N VAL A 46 7.14 13.98 6.28
CA VAL A 46 8.27 13.25 5.72
C VAL A 46 8.89 14.07 4.60
N GLU A 47 10.21 14.25 4.65
CA GLU A 47 10.99 14.91 3.60
C GLU A 47 11.66 13.89 2.69
N ARG A 48 11.73 14.21 1.40
CA ARG A 48 12.41 13.38 0.41
C ARG A 48 13.88 13.75 0.34
N ALA A 49 14.73 12.74 0.19
CA ALA A 49 16.15 12.96 -0.07
C ALA A 49 16.39 13.31 -1.55
N PRO A 50 17.56 13.88 -1.90
CA PRO A 50 17.99 13.99 -3.29
C PRO A 50 18.15 12.61 -3.95
N PRO A 51 17.94 12.51 -5.27
CA PRO A 51 18.10 11.26 -6.00
C PRO A 51 19.54 10.76 -5.96
N VAL A 52 19.71 9.44 -6.00
CA VAL A 52 21.02 8.80 -6.17
C VAL A 52 21.57 9.13 -7.56
N THR A 53 22.78 9.67 -7.61
CA THR A 53 23.48 10.02 -8.84
C THR A 53 24.35 8.86 -9.32
N GLU A 54 24.89 8.96 -10.55
CA GLU A 54 25.80 7.94 -11.10
C GLU A 54 27.10 7.88 -10.28
N GLU A 55 27.60 9.04 -9.84
CA GLU A 55 28.79 9.14 -8.99
C GLU A 55 28.57 8.45 -7.65
N GLU A 56 27.39 8.64 -7.04
CA GLU A 56 27.05 7.97 -5.79
C GLU A 56 26.90 6.46 -5.99
N TRP A 57 26.18 6.03 -7.04
CA TRP A 57 26.01 4.62 -7.38
C TRP A 57 27.35 3.90 -7.54
N ASN A 58 28.32 4.51 -8.22
CA ASN A 58 29.65 3.97 -8.42
C ASN A 58 30.42 3.71 -7.11
N ARG A 59 30.05 4.36 -5.99
CA ARG A 59 30.63 4.09 -4.67
C ARG A 59 30.15 2.76 -4.08
N TYR A 60 29.01 2.27 -4.54
CA TYR A 60 28.47 0.96 -4.16
C TYR A 60 28.97 -0.15 -5.09
N VAL A 61 29.62 0.16 -6.21
CA VAL A 61 30.18 -0.84 -7.12
C VAL A 61 31.54 -1.32 -6.59
N GLY A 62 31.62 -2.59 -6.23
CA GLY A 62 32.84 -3.25 -5.79
C GLY A 62 33.85 -3.48 -6.92
N PRO A 63 35.11 -3.84 -6.59
CA PRO A 63 36.16 -4.11 -7.59
C PRO A 63 35.82 -5.25 -8.55
N GLU A 64 34.98 -6.20 -8.13
CA GLU A 64 34.42 -7.29 -8.91
C GLU A 64 33.22 -6.90 -9.78
N GLY A 65 32.77 -5.65 -9.71
CA GLY A 65 31.58 -5.14 -10.41
C GLY A 65 30.24 -5.51 -9.77
N ARG A 66 30.24 -6.07 -8.55
CA ARG A 66 29.03 -6.36 -7.78
C ARG A 66 28.65 -5.18 -6.89
N LEU A 67 27.36 -5.02 -6.60
CA LEU A 67 26.92 -3.99 -5.67
C LEU A 67 27.18 -4.43 -4.23
N GLN A 68 27.77 -3.53 -3.46
CA GLN A 68 28.05 -3.67 -2.04
C GLN A 68 27.08 -2.79 -1.25
N ASN A 69 26.95 -3.03 0.06
CA ASN A 69 26.07 -2.28 0.96
C ASN A 69 24.62 -2.12 0.43
N VAL A 70 24.10 -3.17 -0.20
CA VAL A 70 22.78 -3.20 -0.85
C VAL A 70 21.62 -2.68 0.03
N PRO A 71 21.54 -3.00 1.34
CA PRO A 71 20.48 -2.46 2.20
C PRO A 71 20.51 -0.92 2.28
N GLU A 72 21.69 -0.33 2.36
CA GLU A 72 21.87 1.13 2.39
C GLU A 72 21.50 1.77 1.05
N LEU A 73 21.95 1.17 -0.05
CA LEU A 73 21.60 1.62 -1.39
C LEU A 73 20.08 1.58 -1.63
N LYS A 74 19.39 0.51 -1.20
CA LYS A 74 17.93 0.42 -1.27
C LYS A 74 17.24 1.53 -0.47
N ASN A 75 17.74 1.84 0.72
CA ASN A 75 17.20 2.95 1.52
C ASN A 75 17.40 4.29 0.83
N ARG A 76 18.57 4.56 0.25
CA ARG A 76 18.82 5.79 -0.53
C ARG A 76 17.88 5.91 -1.73
N ILE A 77 17.68 4.83 -2.47
CA ILE A 77 16.74 4.78 -3.61
C ILE A 77 15.30 4.99 -3.13
N PHE A 78 14.90 4.42 -2.01
CA PHE A 78 13.56 4.61 -1.45
C PHE A 78 13.31 6.08 -1.05
N SER A 79 14.25 6.67 -0.30
CA SER A 79 14.12 8.02 0.21
C SER A 79 14.24 9.11 -0.87
N GLY A 80 15.11 8.91 -1.87
CA GLY A 80 15.43 9.94 -2.87
C GLY A 80 15.15 9.59 -4.33
N GLY A 81 15.02 8.31 -4.67
CA GLY A 81 14.88 7.84 -6.04
C GLY A 81 16.20 7.82 -6.80
N LEU A 82 16.11 7.76 -8.14
CA LEU A 82 17.22 7.63 -9.06
C LEU A 82 17.27 8.82 -10.03
N SER A 83 18.48 9.31 -10.32
CA SER A 83 18.71 10.25 -11.41
C SER A 83 18.29 9.62 -12.76
N PRO A 84 17.85 10.43 -13.76
CA PRO A 84 17.39 9.88 -15.03
C PRO A 84 18.43 9.02 -15.76
N GLY A 85 19.71 9.40 -15.73
CA GLY A 85 20.80 8.66 -16.38
C GLY A 85 21.02 7.27 -15.78
N LEU A 86 20.89 7.17 -14.45
CA LEU A 86 21.14 5.94 -13.71
C LEU A 86 20.01 4.89 -13.84
N ARG A 87 18.77 5.31 -14.16
CA ARG A 87 17.59 4.40 -14.19
C ARG A 87 17.79 3.18 -15.10
N ARG A 88 18.40 3.37 -16.27
CA ARG A 88 18.64 2.30 -17.25
C ARG A 88 19.46 1.15 -16.67
N GLU A 89 20.40 1.47 -15.79
CA GLU A 89 21.24 0.47 -15.12
C GLU A 89 20.59 -0.06 -13.85
N ALA A 90 20.21 0.84 -12.93
CA ALA A 90 19.71 0.47 -11.62
C ALA A 90 18.39 -0.33 -11.66
N TRP A 91 17.52 -0.08 -12.65
CA TRP A 91 16.27 -0.84 -12.78
C TRP A 91 16.48 -2.32 -13.05
N LYS A 92 17.62 -2.71 -13.65
CA LYS A 92 17.94 -4.13 -13.84
C LYS A 92 17.98 -4.88 -12.50
N PHE A 93 18.51 -4.25 -11.46
CA PHE A 93 18.55 -4.81 -10.10
C PHE A 93 17.20 -4.71 -9.39
N LEU A 94 16.54 -3.55 -9.47
CA LEU A 94 15.25 -3.31 -8.80
C LEU A 94 14.12 -4.22 -9.31
N LEU A 95 14.16 -4.56 -10.61
CA LEU A 95 13.17 -5.42 -11.26
C LEU A 95 13.56 -6.91 -11.24
N GLY A 96 14.69 -7.25 -10.62
CA GLY A 96 15.15 -8.63 -10.51
C GLY A 96 15.70 -9.25 -11.81
N TYR A 97 16.01 -8.43 -12.81
CA TYR A 97 16.71 -8.89 -14.02
C TYR A 97 18.18 -9.24 -13.72
N LEU A 98 18.83 -8.45 -12.87
CA LEU A 98 20.13 -8.75 -12.27
C LEU A 98 19.96 -9.00 -10.77
N SER A 99 20.77 -9.90 -10.22
CA SER A 99 20.91 -10.05 -8.77
C SER A 99 21.67 -8.87 -8.19
N TRP A 100 21.29 -8.45 -6.97
CA TRP A 100 22.03 -7.48 -6.18
C TRP A 100 23.48 -7.91 -5.93
#